data_AF-A0AA39MJ51-F1
#
_entry.id   AF-A0AA39MJ51-F1
#
_cell.length_a   1.000
_cell.length_b   1.000
_cell.length_c   1.000
_cell.angle_alpha   90.00
_cell.angle_beta   90.00
_cell.angle_gamma   90.00
#
_symmetry.space_group_name_H-M   'P 1'
#
loop_
_entity.id
_entity.type
_entity.pdbx_description
1 polymer ?
#
loop_
_entity_poly.entity_id
_entity_poly.type
_entity_poly.pdbx_seq_one_letter_code
_entity_poly.pdbx_strand_id
1 'polypeptide(L)'
;MDDPENDANGDVAASLEKLEKEVAVKHGFTDVDTDPRDIDSVAIHQKAKEIASTGDASDQMLYEKLHMLYQLRTQRYESGMRPGAVEPESFPSIASSRTPHDVDASRFWAVIIGIDGYKTFPLRGCVEDGLLMKTYLENDLKVPSNRIQLLLGRRHTTPNDPSIPSRNNIMETLRSLINNSHIKKGDNIVIYYSGHGSSYPCSQCIRAIREGKSIIPDTRESVPNFVTNTKGYQGIDAFCPIEALCPIDRNIDVSNGRIVPDISDRELNTVLHEISRVKGNHITVILDCCHSASITREPIPRMRSAFPLTDARDIMLRVGMQNLKSISNRTSVMEKTWFPDMSSHVVLAACREFESAREYEFRGGFNGIFTHSLVGALRSGLCTKELTYANLVKGLPRQRMQTPVVAGDFMRARLWYQTT
;
A
#
# COMPACT_ATOMS: atom_id res chain seq x y z
N MET A 1 -28.16 20.91 17.51
CA MET A 1 -28.82 19.72 18.07
C MET A 1 -27.95 18.58 17.61
N ASP A 2 -27.01 18.21 18.48
CA ASP A 2 -26.05 17.15 18.22
C ASP A 2 -26.79 15.81 18.25
N ASP A 3 -26.53 14.99 17.24
CA ASP A 3 -27.21 13.73 17.00
C ASP A 3 -26.71 12.68 18.01
N PRO A 4 -27.56 12.13 18.90
CA PRO A 4 -27.12 11.23 19.97
C PRO A 4 -26.48 9.92 19.48
N GLU A 5 -26.73 9.50 18.23
CA GLU A 5 -25.99 8.38 17.61
C GLU A 5 -24.52 8.71 17.33
N ASN A 6 -24.19 9.98 17.10
CA ASN A 6 -22.84 10.44 16.80
C ASN A 6 -21.95 10.47 18.06
N ASP A 7 -22.53 10.78 19.23
CA ASP A 7 -21.83 10.74 20.51
C ASP A 7 -21.55 9.30 20.98
N ALA A 8 -22.50 8.38 20.80
CA ALA A 8 -22.31 6.97 21.14
C ALA A 8 -21.22 6.29 20.29
N ASN A 9 -21.18 6.58 18.97
CA ASN A 9 -20.14 6.08 18.09
C ASN A 9 -18.75 6.69 18.40
N GLY A 10 -18.70 7.92 18.91
CA GLY A 10 -17.47 8.57 19.35
C GLY A 10 -16.82 7.87 20.54
N ASP A 11 -17.62 7.48 21.54
CA ASP A 11 -17.14 6.81 22.77
C ASP A 11 -16.67 5.37 22.48
N VAL A 12 -17.37 4.67 21.57
CA VAL A 12 -16.94 3.34 21.09
C VAL A 12 -15.62 3.42 20.34
N ALA A 13 -15.46 4.39 19.43
CA ALA A 13 -14.22 4.55 18.68
C ALA A 13 -13.03 4.84 19.61
N ALA A 14 -13.17 5.75 20.57
CA ALA A 14 -12.12 6.07 21.54
C ALA A 14 -11.71 4.85 22.38
N SER A 15 -12.69 4.04 22.80
CA SER A 15 -12.45 2.80 23.54
C SER A 15 -11.67 1.78 22.70
N LEU A 16 -11.99 1.65 21.42
CA LEU A 16 -11.29 0.76 20.50
C LEU A 16 -9.88 1.27 20.14
N GLU A 17 -9.67 2.58 20.02
CA GLU A 17 -8.34 3.17 19.83
C GLU A 17 -7.42 2.92 21.04
N LYS A 18 -7.98 2.97 22.25
CA LYS A 18 -7.25 2.58 23.46
C LYS A 18 -6.86 1.11 23.42
N LEU A 19 -7.78 0.23 23.02
CA LEU A 19 -7.50 -1.20 22.86
C LEU A 19 -6.39 -1.46 21.83
N GLU A 20 -6.42 -0.78 20.68
CA GLU A 20 -5.36 -0.86 19.67
C GLU A 20 -4.00 -0.50 20.26
N LYS A 21 -3.92 0.62 21.00
CA LYS A 21 -2.68 1.04 21.68
C LYS A 21 -2.20 0.03 22.72
N GLU A 22 -3.11 -0.54 23.50
CA GLU A 22 -2.77 -1.59 24.47
C GLU A 22 -2.17 -2.83 23.79
N VAL A 23 -2.75 -3.27 22.67
CA VAL A 23 -2.20 -4.36 21.85
C VAL A 23 -0.84 -3.99 21.26
N ALA A 24 -0.70 -2.77 20.74
CA ALA A 24 0.54 -2.25 20.18
C ALA A 24 1.69 -2.33 21.18
N VAL A 25 1.46 -1.85 22.41
CA VAL A 25 2.44 -1.86 23.49
C VAL A 25 2.72 -3.28 23.95
N LYS A 26 1.68 -4.10 24.18
CA LYS A 26 1.80 -5.50 24.63
C LYS A 26 2.68 -6.33 23.68
N HIS A 27 2.59 -6.09 22.39
CA HIS A 27 3.32 -6.83 21.36
C HIS A 27 4.58 -6.11 20.85
N GLY A 28 5.00 -5.01 21.50
CA GLY A 28 6.27 -4.34 21.21
C GLY A 28 6.32 -3.56 19.90
N PHE A 29 5.17 -3.24 19.29
CA PHE A 29 5.13 -2.38 18.11
C PHE A 29 5.45 -0.92 18.46
N THR A 30 5.13 -0.51 19.70
CA THR A 30 5.23 0.88 20.12
C THR A 30 5.42 1.01 21.63
N ASP A 31 5.86 2.19 22.08
CA ASP A 31 6.00 2.50 23.51
C ASP A 31 4.74 3.20 24.05
N VAL A 32 4.55 3.19 25.37
CA VAL A 32 3.39 3.79 26.06
C VAL A 32 3.20 5.26 25.71
N ASP A 33 4.29 5.99 25.47
CA ASP A 33 4.27 7.42 25.15
C ASP A 33 4.06 7.73 23.66
N THR A 34 3.91 6.69 22.81
CA THR A 34 3.70 6.93 21.39
C THR A 34 2.35 7.59 21.14
N ASP A 35 2.37 8.62 20.30
CA ASP A 35 1.17 9.26 19.77
C ASP A 35 0.32 8.20 19.07
N PRO A 36 -0.98 8.04 19.41
CA PRO A 36 -1.85 7.08 18.73
C PRO A 36 -1.87 7.23 17.20
N ARG A 37 -1.50 8.41 16.68
CA ARG A 37 -1.39 8.68 15.26
C ARG A 37 -0.12 8.08 14.61
N ASP A 38 0.86 7.67 15.40
CA ASP A 38 2.08 7.02 14.90
C ASP A 38 2.00 5.49 15.01
N ILE A 39 0.83 4.96 15.42
CA ILE A 39 0.58 3.52 15.52
C ILE A 39 0.36 2.93 14.12
N ASP A 40 1.07 1.84 13.82
CA ASP A 40 0.84 1.01 12.63
C ASP A 40 -0.37 0.10 12.86
N SER A 41 -1.55 0.64 12.55
CA SER A 41 -2.83 -0.06 12.67
C SER A 41 -2.90 -1.33 11.83
N VAL A 42 -2.25 -1.35 10.67
CA VAL A 42 -2.21 -2.53 9.78
C VAL A 42 -1.42 -3.66 10.45
N ALA A 43 -0.26 -3.36 11.02
CA ALA A 43 0.55 -4.36 11.73
C ALA A 43 -0.18 -4.92 12.96
N ILE A 44 -0.90 -4.07 13.71
CA ILE A 44 -1.68 -4.50 14.87
C ILE A 44 -2.84 -5.39 14.47
N HIS A 45 -3.60 -4.98 13.45
CA HIS A 45 -4.69 -5.77 12.89
C HIS A 45 -4.17 -7.14 12.42
N GLN A 46 -3.00 -7.16 11.78
CA GLN A 46 -2.35 -8.37 11.32
C GLN A 46 -1.90 -9.26 12.49
N LYS A 47 -1.39 -8.68 13.57
CA LYS A 47 -1.01 -9.44 14.77
C LYS A 47 -2.22 -10.03 15.47
N ALA A 48 -3.28 -9.25 15.64
CA ALA A 48 -4.52 -9.74 16.24
C ALA A 48 -5.11 -10.91 15.47
N LYS A 49 -5.04 -10.87 14.13
CA LYS A 49 -5.42 -12.01 13.28
C LYS A 49 -4.56 -13.24 13.52
N GLU A 50 -3.23 -13.06 13.58
CA GLU A 50 -2.31 -14.18 13.84
C GLU A 50 -2.69 -14.89 15.14
N ILE A 51 -2.91 -14.12 16.21
CA ILE A 51 -3.34 -14.64 17.51
C ILE A 51 -4.70 -15.34 17.38
N ALA A 52 -5.69 -14.70 16.77
CA ALA A 52 -7.03 -15.27 16.58
C ALA A 52 -7.02 -16.58 15.77
N SER A 53 -6.10 -16.73 14.81
CA SER A 53 -6.02 -17.93 13.96
C SER A 53 -5.61 -19.20 14.71
N THR A 54 -4.98 -19.06 15.88
CA THR A 54 -4.54 -20.15 16.75
C THR A 54 -5.14 -20.07 18.16
N GLY A 55 -5.96 -19.05 18.41
CA GLY A 55 -6.41 -18.61 19.72
C GLY A 55 -7.81 -19.10 20.08
N ASP A 56 -8.30 -18.61 21.22
CA ASP A 56 -9.64 -18.91 21.70
C ASP A 56 -10.68 -17.86 21.28
N ALA A 57 -11.91 -17.97 21.80
CA ALA A 57 -12.98 -17.03 21.49
C ALA A 57 -12.67 -15.57 21.87
N SER A 58 -11.81 -15.34 22.88
CA SER A 58 -11.40 -14.01 23.30
C SER A 58 -10.43 -13.36 22.30
N ASP A 59 -9.54 -14.15 21.71
CA ASP A 59 -8.61 -13.70 20.67
C ASP A 59 -9.36 -13.36 19.38
N GLN A 60 -10.37 -14.16 19.04
CA GLN A 60 -11.27 -13.88 17.93
C GLN A 60 -12.04 -12.57 18.13
N MET A 61 -12.56 -12.33 19.34
CA MET A 61 -13.23 -11.08 19.72
C MET A 61 -12.28 -9.86 19.65
N LEU A 62 -11.00 -10.04 19.99
CA LEU A 62 -10.00 -8.97 19.86
C LEU A 62 -9.83 -8.55 18.40
N TYR A 63 -9.65 -9.53 17.50
CA TYR A 63 -9.56 -9.28 16.07
C TYR A 63 -10.80 -8.54 15.54
N GLU A 64 -11.99 -8.98 15.93
CA GLU A 64 -13.27 -8.36 15.54
C GLU A 64 -13.38 -6.90 15.99
N LYS A 65 -12.97 -6.59 17.22
CA LYS A 65 -12.95 -5.21 17.74
C LYS A 65 -12.01 -4.29 16.96
N LEU A 66 -10.82 -4.78 16.60
CA LEU A 66 -9.87 -4.01 15.79
C LEU A 66 -10.35 -3.85 14.34
N HIS A 67 -11.07 -4.85 13.81
CA HIS A 67 -11.74 -4.71 12.52
C HIS A 67 -12.87 -3.67 12.55
N MET A 68 -13.67 -3.65 13.62
CA MET A 68 -14.68 -2.61 13.83
C MET A 68 -14.06 -1.20 13.89
N LEU A 69 -12.91 -1.05 14.55
CA LEU A 69 -12.19 0.23 14.59
C LEU A 69 -11.81 0.72 13.18
N TYR A 70 -11.29 -0.17 12.33
CA TYR A 70 -10.98 0.14 10.94
C TYR A 70 -12.22 0.64 10.17
N GLN A 71 -13.37 -0.01 10.36
CA GLN A 71 -14.62 0.42 9.73
C GLN A 71 -15.09 1.79 10.21
N LEU A 72 -15.05 2.04 11.52
CA LEU A 72 -15.44 3.33 12.10
C LEU A 72 -14.53 4.46 11.59
N ARG A 73 -13.22 4.20 11.46
CA ARG A 73 -12.25 5.16 10.88
C ARG A 73 -12.57 5.45 9.41
N THR A 74 -12.90 4.43 8.64
CA THR A 74 -13.33 4.56 7.24
C THR A 74 -14.60 5.42 7.13
N GLN A 75 -15.64 5.12 7.91
CA GLN A 75 -16.89 5.89 7.93
C GLN A 75 -16.68 7.35 8.35
N ARG A 76 -15.83 7.59 9.36
CA ARG A 76 -15.47 8.93 9.82
C ARG A 76 -14.71 9.72 8.77
N TYR A 77 -13.78 9.06 8.06
CA TYR A 77 -13.04 9.66 6.96
C TYR A 77 -13.98 10.09 5.83
N GLU A 78 -14.88 9.19 5.40
CA GLU A 78 -15.87 9.47 4.35
C GLU A 78 -16.83 10.59 4.74
N SER A 79 -17.35 10.58 5.98
CA SER A 79 -18.25 11.62 6.49
C SER A 79 -17.56 12.99 6.66
N GLY A 80 -16.26 12.97 6.93
CA GLY A 80 -15.42 14.15 7.08
C GLY A 80 -14.96 14.78 5.77
N MET A 81 -15.15 14.11 4.63
CA MET A 81 -14.72 14.63 3.33
C MET A 81 -15.54 15.86 2.94
N ARG A 82 -14.91 17.04 3.02
CA ARG A 82 -15.43 18.27 2.43
C ARG A 82 -14.82 18.47 1.04
N PRO A 83 -15.62 18.79 0.01
CA PRO A 83 -15.10 19.21 -1.27
C PRO A 83 -14.43 20.59 -1.11
N GLY A 84 -13.12 20.58 -0.91
CA GLY A 84 -12.30 21.78 -0.83
C GLY A 84 -10.82 21.39 -0.88
N ALA A 85 -10.08 21.96 -1.83
CA ALA A 85 -8.64 21.79 -1.87
C ALA A 85 -8.01 22.76 -0.88
N VAL A 86 -7.61 22.26 0.29
CA VAL A 86 -6.61 22.97 1.10
C VAL A 86 -5.27 22.77 0.41
N GLU A 87 -4.54 23.86 0.18
CA GLU A 87 -3.18 23.79 -0.36
C GLU A 87 -2.32 22.94 0.58
N PRO A 88 -1.64 21.89 0.08
CA PRO A 88 -0.84 21.03 0.93
C PRO A 88 0.28 21.83 1.57
N GLU A 89 0.49 21.64 2.88
CA GLU A 89 1.71 22.12 3.52
C GLU A 89 2.94 21.56 2.78
N SER A 90 3.73 22.44 2.18
CA SER A 90 4.95 22.10 1.48
C SER A 90 6.16 22.30 2.37
N PHE A 91 7.18 21.46 2.23
CA PHE A 91 8.49 21.79 2.79
C PHE A 91 9.01 23.09 2.17
N PRO A 92 9.58 24.01 2.97
CA PRO A 92 10.26 25.16 2.41
C PRO A 92 11.39 24.66 1.50
N SER A 93 11.47 25.21 0.29
CA SER A 93 12.65 25.05 -0.58
C SER A 93 13.83 25.74 0.10
N ILE A 94 14.54 25.03 0.97
CA ILE A 94 15.78 25.55 1.53
C ILE A 94 16.83 25.40 0.43
N ALA A 95 17.42 26.53 0.02
CA ALA A 95 18.65 26.57 -0.78
C ALA A 95 19.86 26.11 0.05
N SER A 96 19.75 24.93 0.68
CA SER A 96 20.81 24.37 1.52
C SER A 96 21.91 23.85 0.61
N SER A 97 23.09 24.45 0.71
CA SER A 97 24.33 23.96 0.10
C SER A 97 24.91 22.73 0.80
N ARG A 98 24.22 22.19 1.83
CA ARG A 98 24.65 20.93 2.45
C ARG A 98 24.31 19.80 1.51
N THR A 99 25.35 19.18 0.98
CA THR A 99 25.25 17.95 0.21
C THR A 99 24.40 16.94 0.99
N PRO A 100 23.31 16.40 0.40
CA PRO A 100 22.64 15.23 0.95
C PRO A 100 23.71 14.17 1.23
N HIS A 101 23.67 13.56 2.41
CA HIS A 101 24.75 12.68 2.87
C HIS A 101 25.13 11.60 1.86
N ASP A 102 26.44 11.33 1.79
CA ASP A 102 27.06 10.48 0.79
C ASP A 102 26.62 9.02 0.98
N VAL A 103 25.76 8.53 0.09
CA VAL A 103 25.41 7.12 -0.05
C VAL A 103 26.20 6.54 -1.22
N ASP A 104 26.58 5.27 -1.14
CA ASP A 104 27.17 4.60 -2.30
C ASP A 104 26.09 4.35 -3.36
N ALA A 105 25.91 5.34 -4.24
CA ALA A 105 24.95 5.32 -5.33
C ALA A 105 25.14 4.13 -6.29
N SER A 106 26.37 3.60 -6.35
CA SER A 106 26.71 2.43 -7.17
C SER A 106 26.16 1.12 -6.60
N ARG A 107 25.48 1.16 -5.45
CA ARG A 107 24.80 0.03 -4.81
C ARG A 107 23.28 0.12 -4.91
N PHE A 108 22.74 1.06 -5.70
CA PHE A 108 21.29 1.23 -5.87
C PHE A 108 20.78 0.63 -7.18
N TRP A 109 19.56 0.11 -7.10
CA TRP A 109 18.73 -0.34 -8.20
C TRP A 109 17.31 0.15 -7.97
N ALA A 110 16.63 0.57 -9.02
CA ALA A 110 15.27 1.07 -8.90
C ALA A 110 14.32 0.57 -9.99
N VAL A 111 13.08 0.33 -9.60
CA VAL A 111 11.93 0.12 -10.49
C VAL A 111 10.92 1.20 -10.17
N ILE A 112 10.62 2.06 -11.14
CA ILE A 112 9.71 3.20 -10.99
C ILE A 112 8.51 3.00 -11.90
N ILE A 113 7.33 2.97 -11.31
CA ILE A 113 6.06 2.73 -11.99
C ILE A 113 5.17 3.95 -11.79
N GLY A 114 4.76 4.60 -12.89
CA GLY A 114 3.89 5.78 -12.86
C GLY A 114 2.77 5.65 -13.89
N ILE A 115 1.51 5.68 -13.46
CA ILE A 115 0.37 5.36 -14.33
C ILE A 115 -0.70 6.46 -14.30
N ASP A 116 -0.87 7.16 -15.43
CA ASP A 116 -1.96 8.12 -15.64
C ASP A 116 -3.05 7.58 -16.57
N GLY A 117 -2.64 6.76 -17.55
CA GLY A 117 -3.43 6.34 -18.70
C GLY A 117 -4.48 5.25 -18.45
N TYR A 118 -5.13 5.24 -17.29
CA TYR A 118 -6.21 4.30 -17.03
C TYR A 118 -7.41 4.54 -17.96
N LYS A 119 -8.04 3.45 -18.42
CA LYS A 119 -9.25 3.51 -19.26
C LYS A 119 -10.42 4.21 -18.55
N THR A 120 -10.55 3.98 -17.24
CA THR A 120 -11.56 4.59 -16.37
C THR A 120 -10.87 5.43 -15.31
N PHE A 121 -11.36 6.66 -15.10
CA PHE A 121 -10.84 7.62 -14.12
C PHE A 121 -9.34 7.96 -14.30
N PRO A 122 -8.90 8.39 -15.49
CA PRO A 122 -7.49 8.65 -15.74
C PRO A 122 -6.94 9.74 -14.81
N LEU A 123 -5.72 9.48 -14.31
CA LEU A 123 -4.95 10.40 -13.47
C LEU A 123 -4.14 11.37 -14.34
N ARG A 124 -3.37 12.25 -13.70
CA ARG A 124 -2.63 13.35 -14.38
C ARG A 124 -1.19 13.54 -13.91
N GLY A 125 -0.85 13.11 -12.70
CA GLY A 125 0.42 13.42 -12.05
C GLY A 125 1.24 12.19 -11.66
N CYS A 126 0.77 10.97 -11.93
CA CYS A 126 1.48 9.76 -11.53
C CYS A 126 2.72 9.49 -12.40
N VAL A 127 2.66 9.86 -13.69
CA VAL A 127 3.86 9.81 -14.55
C VAL A 127 4.86 10.88 -14.11
N GLU A 128 4.40 12.10 -13.83
CA GLU A 128 5.26 13.18 -13.35
C GLU A 128 5.91 12.87 -12.00
N ASP A 129 5.19 12.19 -11.11
CA ASP A 129 5.74 11.69 -9.85
C ASP A 129 6.85 10.66 -10.07
N GLY A 130 6.65 9.70 -10.98
CA GLY A 130 7.69 8.74 -11.35
C GLY A 130 8.93 9.44 -11.91
N LEU A 131 8.75 10.47 -12.73
CA LEU A 131 9.85 11.29 -13.26
C LEU A 131 10.54 12.13 -12.17
N LEU A 132 9.78 12.65 -11.20
CA LEU A 132 10.32 13.38 -10.06
C LEU A 132 11.19 12.47 -9.19
N MET A 133 10.73 11.24 -8.91
CA MET A 133 11.50 10.24 -8.18
C MET A 133 12.74 9.79 -8.96
N LYS A 134 12.61 9.56 -10.28
CA LYS A 134 13.76 9.25 -11.16
C LYS A 134 14.81 10.37 -11.07
N THR A 135 14.38 11.61 -11.22
CA THR A 135 15.26 12.79 -11.16
C THR A 135 15.97 12.84 -9.82
N TYR A 136 15.27 12.59 -8.71
CA TYR A 136 15.90 12.50 -7.40
C TYR A 136 16.98 11.41 -7.33
N LEU A 137 16.67 10.18 -7.73
CA LEU A 137 17.64 9.08 -7.69
C LEU A 137 18.87 9.36 -8.58
N GLU A 138 18.68 9.88 -9.79
CA GLU A 138 19.79 10.12 -10.72
C GLU A 138 20.60 11.37 -10.39
N ASN A 139 19.93 12.49 -10.13
CA ASN A 139 20.59 13.78 -10.05
C ASN A 139 21.01 14.12 -8.62
N ASP A 140 20.22 13.73 -7.62
CA ASP A 140 20.50 14.03 -6.23
C ASP A 140 21.31 12.89 -5.59
N LEU A 141 20.87 11.63 -5.73
CA LEU A 141 21.60 10.46 -5.20
C LEU A 141 22.69 9.90 -6.13
N LYS A 142 22.79 10.36 -7.39
CA LYS A 142 23.80 9.91 -8.37
C LYS A 142 23.71 8.43 -8.76
N VAL A 143 22.52 7.84 -8.67
CA VAL A 143 22.29 6.45 -9.12
C VAL A 143 22.47 6.37 -10.63
N PRO A 144 23.26 5.41 -11.16
CA PRO A 144 23.43 5.25 -12.60
C PRO A 144 22.11 4.97 -13.32
N SER A 145 21.82 5.70 -14.41
CA SER A 145 20.56 5.58 -15.16
C SER A 145 20.26 4.16 -15.66
N ASN A 146 21.28 3.37 -15.99
CA ASN A 146 21.12 1.98 -16.42
C ASN A 146 20.70 1.01 -15.29
N ARG A 147 20.56 1.51 -14.05
CA ARG A 147 20.04 0.77 -12.89
C ARG A 147 18.65 1.22 -12.46
N ILE A 148 18.03 2.11 -13.23
CA ILE A 148 16.69 2.63 -12.99
C ILE A 148 15.78 2.19 -14.13
N GLN A 149 14.93 1.21 -13.86
CA GLN A 149 13.91 0.76 -14.80
C GLN A 149 12.65 1.62 -14.64
N LEU A 150 12.14 2.16 -15.74
CA LEU A 150 10.89 2.91 -15.76
C LEU A 150 9.78 2.11 -16.44
N LEU A 151 8.59 2.14 -15.84
CA LEU A 151 7.34 1.72 -16.46
C LEU A 151 6.33 2.88 -16.38
N LEU A 152 6.15 3.62 -17.48
CA LEU A 152 5.36 4.87 -17.50
C LEU A 152 4.13 4.76 -18.40
N GLY A 153 2.95 4.78 -17.77
CA GLY A 153 1.66 4.61 -18.41
C GLY A 153 0.99 5.92 -18.75
N ARG A 154 1.28 6.50 -19.91
CA ARG A 154 0.61 7.72 -20.41
C ARG A 154 -0.73 7.39 -21.10
N ARG A 155 -1.61 8.39 -21.27
CA ARG A 155 -2.95 8.24 -21.89
C ARG A 155 -2.93 7.77 -23.35
N HIS A 156 -1.83 7.98 -24.05
CA HIS A 156 -1.62 7.52 -25.42
C HIS A 156 -0.37 6.63 -25.45
N THR A 157 -0.57 5.34 -25.20
CA THR A 157 0.50 4.34 -25.25
C THR A 157 0.28 3.38 -26.42
N THR A 158 1.37 2.92 -27.03
CA THR A 158 1.34 1.93 -28.10
C THR A 158 1.20 0.53 -27.51
N PRO A 159 0.18 -0.27 -27.88
CA PRO A 159 0.08 -1.65 -27.42
C PRO A 159 1.40 -2.40 -27.67
N ASN A 160 1.87 -3.18 -26.68
CA ASN A 160 3.09 -4.01 -26.69
C ASN A 160 4.46 -3.34 -26.40
N ASP A 161 4.50 -2.08 -25.95
CA ASP A 161 5.75 -1.50 -25.44
C ASP A 161 6.10 -2.10 -24.06
N PRO A 162 7.32 -2.67 -23.87
CA PRO A 162 7.74 -3.27 -22.59
C PRO A 162 7.86 -2.25 -21.45
N SER A 163 7.93 -0.95 -21.76
CA SER A 163 7.92 0.14 -20.78
C SER A 163 6.51 0.54 -20.34
N ILE A 164 5.46 -0.08 -20.88
CA ILE A 164 4.09 0.12 -20.40
C ILE A 164 3.92 -0.64 -19.08
N PRO A 165 3.32 -0.02 -18.05
CA PRO A 165 3.05 -0.65 -16.77
C PRO A 165 1.81 -1.58 -16.85
N SER A 166 1.86 -2.52 -17.78
CA SER A 166 0.91 -3.64 -17.85
C SER A 166 1.14 -4.57 -16.66
N ARG A 167 0.11 -5.35 -16.30
CA ARG A 167 0.23 -6.33 -15.22
C ARG A 167 1.42 -7.26 -15.45
N ASN A 168 1.61 -7.72 -16.69
CA ASN A 168 2.69 -8.62 -17.05
C ASN A 168 4.05 -7.94 -16.89
N ASN A 169 4.22 -6.74 -17.47
CA ASN A 169 5.50 -6.02 -17.45
C ASN A 169 5.91 -5.63 -16.02
N ILE A 170 4.97 -5.22 -15.17
CA ILE A 170 5.24 -4.93 -13.75
C ILE A 170 5.76 -6.20 -13.07
N MET A 171 5.03 -7.32 -13.18
CA MET A 171 5.40 -8.55 -12.48
C MET A 171 6.71 -9.16 -13.01
N GLU A 172 6.94 -9.14 -14.32
CA GLU A 172 8.19 -9.60 -14.93
C GLU A 172 9.37 -8.73 -14.50
N THR A 173 9.21 -7.40 -14.48
CA THR A 173 10.25 -6.47 -14.04
C THR A 173 10.64 -6.73 -12.59
N LEU A 174 9.66 -6.85 -11.68
CA LEU A 174 9.93 -7.13 -10.27
C LEU A 174 10.61 -8.49 -10.08
N ARG A 175 10.17 -9.54 -10.79
CA ARG A 175 10.80 -10.87 -10.72
C ARG A 175 12.21 -10.87 -11.30
N SER A 176 12.48 -10.05 -12.31
CA SER A 176 13.81 -9.97 -12.93
C SER A 176 14.89 -9.55 -11.92
N LEU A 177 14.51 -8.79 -10.87
CA LEU A 177 15.42 -8.39 -9.79
C LEU A 177 16.03 -9.62 -9.07
N ILE A 178 15.29 -10.72 -8.96
CA ILE A 178 15.76 -11.97 -8.33
C ILE A 178 16.96 -12.53 -9.11
N ASN A 179 16.83 -12.58 -10.44
CA ASN A 179 17.79 -13.25 -11.33
C ASN A 179 18.88 -12.31 -11.87
N ASN A 180 18.75 -11.00 -11.66
CA ASN A 180 19.75 -10.03 -12.11
C ASN A 180 21.07 -10.25 -11.35
N SER A 181 22.10 -10.74 -12.04
CA SER A 181 23.41 -11.07 -11.48
C SER A 181 24.24 -9.85 -11.10
N HIS A 182 23.88 -8.66 -11.59
CA HIS A 182 24.53 -7.40 -11.25
C HIS A 182 24.04 -6.86 -9.89
N ILE A 183 22.83 -7.21 -9.46
CA ILE A 183 22.33 -6.89 -8.12
C ILE A 183 22.99 -7.83 -7.12
N LYS A 184 23.84 -7.28 -6.26
CA LYS A 184 24.56 -8.01 -5.21
C LYS A 184 23.74 -8.04 -3.93
N LYS A 185 24.03 -9.01 -3.07
CA LYS A 185 23.40 -9.06 -1.74
C LYS A 185 23.74 -7.78 -0.95
N GLY A 186 22.71 -7.17 -0.35
CA GLY A 186 22.81 -5.89 0.36
C GLY A 186 22.87 -4.65 -0.54
N ASP A 187 22.66 -4.77 -1.85
CA ASP A 187 22.36 -3.60 -2.69
C ASP A 187 21.01 -3.00 -2.25
N ASN A 188 20.87 -1.68 -2.35
CA ASN A 188 19.62 -0.99 -2.13
C ASN A 188 18.69 -1.18 -3.34
N ILE A 189 17.50 -1.71 -3.11
CA ILE A 189 16.45 -1.87 -4.13
C ILE A 189 15.31 -0.92 -3.78
N VAL A 190 15.02 0.04 -4.67
CA VAL A 190 13.90 0.98 -4.53
C VAL A 190 12.80 0.60 -5.51
N ILE A 191 11.61 0.30 -5.01
CA ILE A 191 10.42 0.04 -5.84
C ILE A 191 9.46 1.18 -5.59
N TYR A 192 9.22 2.00 -6.60
CA TYR A 192 8.33 3.15 -6.52
C TYR A 192 7.09 2.92 -7.38
N TYR A 193 5.91 3.16 -6.81
CA TYR A 193 4.63 3.08 -7.52
C TYR A 193 3.80 4.33 -7.28
N SER A 194 3.30 4.91 -8.37
CA SER A 194 2.30 5.98 -8.39
C SER A 194 1.19 5.64 -9.37
N GLY A 195 -0.04 5.62 -8.90
CA GLY A 195 -1.20 5.23 -9.71
C GLY A 195 -2.42 4.95 -8.85
N HIS A 196 -3.41 4.26 -9.41
CA HIS A 196 -4.53 3.78 -8.62
C HIS A 196 -4.13 2.61 -7.73
N GLY A 197 -4.63 2.61 -6.50
CA GLY A 197 -4.82 1.37 -5.74
C GLY A 197 -6.30 1.01 -5.66
N SER A 198 -6.58 -0.23 -5.29
CA SER A 198 -7.93 -0.76 -5.14
C SER A 198 -7.99 -1.72 -3.97
N SER A 199 -9.19 -1.84 -3.39
CA SER A 199 -9.43 -2.59 -2.18
C SER A 199 -10.59 -3.55 -2.41
N TYR A 200 -10.32 -4.85 -2.25
CA TYR A 200 -11.26 -5.93 -2.55
C TYR A 200 -11.84 -6.47 -1.25
N PRO A 201 -13.08 -6.11 -0.89
CA PRO A 201 -13.72 -6.62 0.32
C PRO A 201 -13.92 -8.14 0.20
N CYS A 202 -13.94 -8.79 1.35
CA CYS A 202 -14.23 -10.19 1.45
C CYS A 202 -15.74 -10.47 1.31
N SER A 203 -16.11 -11.74 1.14
CA SER A 203 -17.50 -12.14 0.94
C SER A 203 -18.41 -11.76 2.12
N GLN A 204 -17.90 -11.88 3.36
CA GLN A 204 -18.62 -11.46 4.57
C GLN A 204 -18.79 -9.94 4.64
N CYS A 205 -17.76 -9.17 4.30
CA CYS A 205 -17.81 -7.70 4.22
C CYS A 205 -18.85 -7.24 3.19
N ILE A 206 -18.91 -7.86 2.01
CA ILE A 206 -19.90 -7.53 0.97
C ILE A 206 -21.33 -7.79 1.48
N ARG A 207 -21.56 -8.91 2.18
CA ARG A 207 -22.87 -9.23 2.76
C ARG A 207 -23.28 -8.21 3.82
N ALA A 208 -22.38 -7.89 4.74
CA ALA A 208 -22.62 -6.89 5.78
C ALA A 208 -22.96 -5.52 5.20
N ILE A 209 -22.20 -5.06 4.19
CA ILE A 209 -22.45 -3.81 3.46
C ILE A 209 -23.83 -3.83 2.79
N ARG A 210 -24.21 -4.93 2.12
CA ARG A 210 -25.51 -5.06 1.45
C ARG A 210 -26.69 -5.08 2.41
N GLU A 211 -26.50 -5.69 3.58
CA GLU A 211 -27.55 -5.85 4.60
C GLU A 211 -27.63 -4.68 5.59
N GLY A 212 -26.73 -3.68 5.49
CA GLY A 212 -26.66 -2.57 6.45
C GLY A 212 -26.35 -3.02 7.88
N LYS A 213 -25.71 -4.19 8.03
CA LYS A 213 -25.33 -4.77 9.32
C LYS A 213 -23.84 -4.54 9.56
N SER A 214 -23.46 -4.41 10.83
CA SER A 214 -22.05 -4.56 11.22
C SER A 214 -21.54 -5.93 10.75
N ILE A 215 -20.24 -6.07 10.47
CA ILE A 215 -19.57 -7.35 10.14
C ILE A 215 -19.49 -8.21 11.42
N ILE A 216 -20.62 -8.36 12.11
CA ILE A 216 -20.81 -9.33 13.16
C ILE A 216 -20.83 -10.67 12.43
N PRO A 217 -19.87 -11.57 12.67
CA PRO A 217 -20.07 -12.94 12.26
C PRO A 217 -21.27 -13.46 13.07
N ASP A 218 -22.38 -13.69 12.37
CA ASP A 218 -23.43 -14.54 12.92
C ASP A 218 -22.80 -15.93 13.09
N THR A 219 -22.34 -16.20 14.30
CA THR A 219 -21.75 -17.47 14.73
C THR A 219 -22.87 -18.48 14.93
N ARG A 220 -23.63 -18.78 13.87
CA ARG A 220 -24.52 -19.94 13.70
C ARG A 220 -25.35 -19.76 12.43
N GLU A 221 -24.84 -20.27 11.32
CA GLU A 221 -25.59 -21.21 10.47
C GLU A 221 -24.76 -21.59 9.25
N SER A 222 -24.31 -22.84 9.25
CA SER A 222 -23.97 -23.59 8.07
C SER A 222 -25.18 -23.63 7.13
N VAL A 223 -25.24 -22.72 6.15
CA VAL A 223 -26.16 -22.87 5.02
C VAL A 223 -25.36 -23.35 3.81
N PRO A 224 -25.63 -24.56 3.30
CA PRO A 224 -25.00 -25.07 2.08
C PRO A 224 -25.66 -24.43 0.85
N ASN A 225 -24.84 -24.23 -0.19
CA ASN A 225 -25.19 -23.93 -1.58
C ASN A 225 -25.35 -22.45 -1.99
N PHE A 226 -24.21 -21.85 -2.34
CA PHE A 226 -24.09 -21.24 -3.68
C PHE A 226 -22.86 -21.84 -4.36
N VAL A 227 -23.12 -22.66 -5.37
CA VAL A 227 -22.12 -23.35 -6.18
C VAL A 227 -21.55 -22.35 -7.18
N THR A 228 -20.43 -21.71 -6.87
CA THR A 228 -19.42 -21.43 -7.90
C THR A 228 -18.45 -22.60 -7.87
N ASN A 229 -18.10 -23.10 -9.06
CA ASN A 229 -17.38 -24.35 -9.25
C ASN A 229 -15.90 -24.20 -8.83
N THR A 230 -15.63 -24.17 -7.52
CA THR A 230 -14.32 -24.24 -6.86
C THR A 230 -14.21 -25.55 -6.09
N LYS A 231 -14.58 -26.68 -6.73
CA LYS A 231 -14.42 -28.03 -6.18
C LYS A 231 -12.93 -28.30 -5.89
N GLY A 232 -12.49 -27.96 -4.67
CA GLY A 232 -11.13 -28.10 -4.19
C GLY A 232 -10.72 -27.09 -3.11
N TYR A 233 -11.36 -25.91 -3.03
CA TYR A 233 -10.96 -24.85 -2.09
C TYR A 233 -12.11 -24.47 -1.14
N GLN A 234 -12.39 -25.34 -0.17
CA GLN A 234 -13.23 -24.97 0.97
C GLN A 234 -12.41 -24.05 1.90
N GLY A 235 -12.48 -22.72 1.73
CA GLY A 235 -11.84 -21.84 2.72
C GLY A 235 -11.39 -20.46 2.24
N ILE A 236 -12.27 -19.66 1.64
CA ILE A 236 -12.02 -18.22 1.45
C ILE A 236 -12.78 -17.53 2.61
N ASP A 237 -12.15 -17.07 3.68
CA ASP A 237 -11.71 -15.68 3.80
C ASP A 237 -10.94 -15.49 5.13
N ALA A 238 -9.82 -14.77 5.10
CA ALA A 238 -9.17 -14.29 6.33
C ALA A 238 -8.47 -12.92 6.15
N PHE A 239 -8.69 -12.22 5.03
CA PHE A 239 -8.19 -10.86 4.86
C PHE A 239 -9.23 -10.07 4.08
N CYS A 240 -9.81 -9.11 4.79
CA CYS A 240 -10.75 -8.13 4.29
C CYS A 240 -10.26 -6.76 4.75
N PRO A 241 -10.10 -5.80 3.84
CA PRO A 241 -10.01 -6.00 2.39
C PRO A 241 -8.69 -6.64 1.93
N ILE A 242 -8.62 -7.12 0.68
CA ILE A 242 -7.35 -7.39 -0.01
C ILE A 242 -6.98 -6.16 -0.83
N GLU A 243 -5.81 -5.60 -0.56
CA GLU A 243 -5.31 -4.43 -1.27
C GLU A 243 -4.65 -4.82 -2.59
N ALA A 244 -4.71 -3.93 -3.58
CA ALA A 244 -4.16 -4.20 -4.90
C ALA A 244 -3.64 -2.96 -5.62
N LEU A 245 -2.53 -3.12 -6.34
CA LEU A 245 -2.05 -2.15 -7.31
C LEU A 245 -2.78 -2.34 -8.65
N CYS A 246 -3.22 -1.24 -9.24
CA CYS A 246 -3.97 -1.24 -10.49
C CYS A 246 -3.02 -1.09 -11.69
N PRO A 247 -2.76 -2.14 -12.49
CA PRO A 247 -1.98 -2.01 -13.72
C PRO A 247 -2.78 -1.23 -14.79
N ILE A 248 -2.10 -0.67 -15.79
CA ILE A 248 -2.76 0.16 -16.81
C ILE A 248 -3.74 -0.63 -17.68
N ASP A 249 -3.48 -1.92 -17.86
CA ASP A 249 -4.27 -2.86 -18.67
C ASP A 249 -5.35 -3.59 -17.86
N ARG A 250 -5.58 -3.19 -16.60
CA ARG A 250 -6.66 -3.76 -15.78
C ARG A 250 -8.00 -3.68 -16.53
N ASN A 251 -8.79 -4.74 -16.41
CA ASN A 251 -10.11 -4.83 -17.05
C ASN A 251 -10.10 -4.68 -18.59
N ILE A 252 -8.95 -4.85 -19.25
CA ILE A 252 -8.90 -4.98 -20.71
C ILE A 252 -9.15 -6.45 -21.07
N ASP A 253 -10.05 -6.66 -22.03
CA ASP A 253 -10.31 -7.98 -22.61
C ASP A 253 -9.20 -8.32 -23.61
N VAL A 254 -8.24 -9.12 -23.16
CA VAL A 254 -7.18 -9.67 -24.03
C VAL A 254 -7.74 -10.86 -24.82
N SER A 255 -8.38 -10.55 -25.95
CA SER A 255 -8.75 -11.43 -27.08
C SER A 255 -9.56 -12.71 -26.80
N ASN A 256 -9.85 -13.05 -25.54
CA ASN A 256 -10.43 -14.34 -25.12
C ASN A 256 -11.46 -14.23 -23.97
N GLY A 257 -11.97 -13.03 -23.64
CA GLY A 257 -12.96 -12.84 -22.58
C GLY A 257 -12.39 -12.98 -21.16
N ARG A 258 -11.07 -12.76 -20.97
CA ARG A 258 -10.40 -12.85 -19.65
C ARG A 258 -10.02 -11.46 -19.15
N ILE A 259 -10.58 -11.08 -18.01
CA ILE A 259 -10.25 -9.86 -17.26
C ILE A 259 -8.78 -9.92 -16.84
N VAL A 260 -8.00 -8.88 -17.13
CA VAL A 260 -6.69 -8.67 -16.49
C VAL A 260 -6.96 -8.17 -15.06
N PRO A 261 -6.66 -8.96 -14.01
CA PRO A 261 -6.91 -8.55 -12.64
C PRO A 261 -5.80 -7.61 -12.15
N ASP A 262 -6.08 -6.92 -11.04
CA ASP A 262 -5.08 -6.14 -10.34
C ASP A 262 -3.97 -7.02 -9.73
N ILE A 263 -2.95 -6.40 -9.13
CA ILE A 263 -1.85 -7.09 -8.45
C ILE A 263 -2.10 -6.99 -6.95
N SER A 264 -2.49 -8.09 -6.32
CA SER A 264 -2.74 -8.10 -4.87
C SER A 264 -1.47 -7.84 -4.06
N ASP A 265 -1.64 -7.21 -2.90
CA ASP A 265 -0.65 -7.06 -1.84
C ASP A 265 0.02 -8.40 -1.47
N ARG A 266 -0.73 -9.50 -1.47
CA ARG A 266 -0.21 -10.86 -1.22
C ARG A 266 0.77 -11.32 -2.29
N GLU A 267 0.44 -11.07 -3.56
CA GLU A 267 1.32 -11.40 -4.69
C GLU A 267 2.58 -10.54 -4.63
N LEU A 268 2.43 -9.23 -4.40
CA LEU A 268 3.56 -8.31 -4.28
C LEU A 268 4.46 -8.67 -3.10
N ASN A 269 3.92 -8.88 -1.90
CA ASN A 269 4.68 -9.26 -0.72
C ASN A 269 5.44 -10.58 -0.92
N THR A 270 4.82 -11.56 -1.61
CA THR A 270 5.52 -12.81 -1.93
C THR A 270 6.70 -12.55 -2.88
N VAL A 271 6.55 -11.72 -3.92
CA VAL A 271 7.68 -11.34 -4.78
C VAL A 271 8.77 -10.62 -4.00
N LEU A 272 8.42 -9.69 -3.11
CA LEU A 272 9.38 -8.96 -2.27
C LEU A 272 10.17 -9.89 -1.34
N HIS A 273 9.49 -10.89 -0.75
CA HIS A 273 10.15 -11.95 0.01
C HIS A 273 11.14 -12.75 -0.83
N GLU A 274 10.76 -13.12 -2.06
CA GLU A 274 11.66 -13.87 -2.94
C GLU A 274 12.88 -13.04 -3.36
N ILE A 275 12.70 -11.73 -3.59
CA ILE A 275 13.82 -10.81 -3.80
C ILE A 275 14.69 -10.74 -2.55
N SER A 276 14.11 -10.58 -1.36
CA SER A 276 14.87 -10.42 -0.12
C SER A 276 15.68 -11.66 0.23
N ARG A 277 15.15 -12.86 -0.05
CA ARG A 277 15.86 -14.12 0.15
C ARG A 277 17.18 -14.18 -0.64
N VAL A 278 17.19 -13.66 -1.87
CA VAL A 278 18.35 -13.71 -2.77
C VAL A 278 19.25 -12.47 -2.62
N LYS A 279 18.66 -11.29 -2.48
CA LYS A 279 19.35 -9.99 -2.53
C LYS A 279 19.52 -9.32 -1.17
N GLY A 280 18.91 -9.84 -0.11
CA GLY A 280 18.85 -9.19 1.19
C GLY A 280 17.66 -8.24 1.31
N ASN A 281 17.41 -7.78 2.54
CA ASN A 281 16.25 -7.00 2.96
C ASN A 281 16.42 -5.47 2.79
N HIS A 282 17.43 -5.03 2.01
CA HIS A 282 17.65 -3.61 1.71
C HIS A 282 16.68 -3.16 0.60
N ILE A 283 15.38 -3.36 0.83
CA ILE A 283 14.31 -3.13 -0.13
C ILE A 283 13.40 -2.05 0.44
N THR A 284 13.26 -0.95 -0.28
CA THR A 284 12.32 0.14 0.05
C THR A 284 11.22 0.18 -1.00
N VAL A 285 9.97 0.02 -0.56
CA VAL A 285 8.79 0.15 -1.41
C VAL A 285 8.11 1.48 -1.09
N ILE A 286 7.89 2.32 -2.09
CA ILE A 286 7.28 3.64 -1.94
C ILE A 286 5.97 3.64 -2.76
N LEU A 287 4.84 3.84 -2.08
CA LEU A 287 3.51 3.73 -2.66
C LEU A 287 2.78 5.08 -2.56
N ASP A 288 2.60 5.75 -3.70
CA ASP A 288 1.74 6.93 -3.85
C ASP A 288 0.41 6.56 -4.53
N CYS A 289 -0.40 5.79 -3.79
CA CYS A 289 -1.71 5.31 -4.20
C CYS A 289 -2.65 5.17 -2.99
N CYS A 290 -3.95 5.03 -3.22
CA CYS A 290 -4.92 4.76 -2.15
C CYS A 290 -5.08 3.26 -1.88
N HIS A 291 -5.26 2.90 -0.62
CA HIS A 291 -5.63 1.55 -0.16
C HIS A 291 -7.12 1.41 0.21
N SER A 292 -7.91 2.47 0.05
CA SER A 292 -9.31 2.47 0.48
C SER A 292 -10.23 2.36 -0.74
N ALA A 293 -11.11 1.36 -0.75
CA ALA A 293 -12.27 1.40 -1.62
C ALA A 293 -13.23 2.43 -1.05
N SER A 294 -13.46 3.53 -1.78
CA SER A 294 -14.57 4.42 -1.48
C SER A 294 -15.85 3.59 -1.49
N ILE A 295 -16.57 3.54 -0.36
CA ILE A 295 -17.91 2.93 -0.31
C ILE A 295 -18.88 3.80 -1.13
N THR A 296 -18.55 5.09 -1.30
CA THR A 296 -19.27 5.99 -2.20
C THR A 296 -19.12 5.52 -3.65
N ARG A 297 -20.25 5.26 -4.30
CA ARG A 297 -20.33 4.86 -5.72
C ARG A 297 -19.87 5.96 -6.70
N GLU A 298 -19.39 7.09 -6.19
CA GLU A 298 -18.94 8.21 -7.00
C GLU A 298 -17.42 8.40 -6.88
N PRO A 299 -16.72 8.43 -8.01
CA PRO A 299 -15.28 8.69 -8.06
C PRO A 299 -15.01 10.11 -7.57
N ILE A 300 -14.17 10.24 -6.55
CA ILE A 300 -13.75 11.56 -6.09
C ILE A 300 -12.64 12.06 -7.02
N PRO A 301 -12.80 13.22 -7.69
CA PRO A 301 -11.79 13.74 -8.59
C PRO A 301 -10.43 13.86 -7.90
N ARG A 302 -9.36 13.51 -8.63
CA ARG A 302 -7.95 13.56 -8.17
C ARG A 302 -7.59 12.54 -7.09
N MET A 303 -8.48 11.59 -6.77
CA MET A 303 -8.17 10.49 -5.85
C MET A 303 -7.42 9.38 -6.57
N ARG A 304 -6.36 8.86 -5.94
CA ARG A 304 -5.54 7.77 -6.47
C ARG A 304 -6.10 6.39 -6.12
N SER A 305 -7.42 6.25 -6.22
CA SER A 305 -8.14 5.00 -5.99
C SER A 305 -9.01 4.66 -7.19
N ALA A 306 -9.25 3.38 -7.37
CA ALA A 306 -10.24 2.91 -8.29
C ALA A 306 -11.06 1.78 -7.68
N PHE A 307 -12.31 1.65 -8.13
CA PHE A 307 -13.19 0.60 -7.63
C PHE A 307 -12.61 -0.79 -7.89
N PRO A 308 -12.87 -1.76 -7.00
CA PRO A 308 -12.51 -3.14 -7.25
C PRO A 308 -13.22 -3.64 -8.50
N LEU A 309 -12.53 -4.46 -9.29
CA LEU A 309 -13.14 -5.11 -10.43
C LEU A 309 -14.22 -6.10 -9.96
N THR A 310 -15.39 -6.04 -10.57
CA THR A 310 -16.53 -6.90 -10.21
C THR A 310 -16.15 -8.37 -10.28
N ASP A 311 -16.41 -9.10 -9.19
CA ASP A 311 -16.16 -10.54 -9.05
C ASP A 311 -14.72 -11.00 -9.40
N ALA A 312 -13.74 -10.09 -9.34
CA ALA A 312 -12.38 -10.36 -9.77
C ALA A 312 -11.42 -10.77 -8.64
N ARG A 313 -11.83 -10.70 -7.37
CA ARG A 313 -10.96 -11.02 -6.22
C ARG A 313 -10.37 -12.44 -6.31
N ASP A 314 -11.21 -13.43 -6.57
CA ASP A 314 -10.75 -14.82 -6.68
C ASP A 314 -9.91 -15.05 -7.96
N ILE A 315 -10.18 -14.30 -9.02
CA ILE A 315 -9.39 -14.33 -10.25
C ILE A 315 -8.00 -13.75 -9.98
N MET A 316 -7.93 -12.60 -9.31
CA MET A 316 -6.70 -11.94 -8.89
C MET A 316 -5.80 -12.88 -8.09
N LEU A 317 -6.33 -13.52 -7.05
CA LEU A 317 -5.55 -14.45 -6.23
C LEU A 317 -5.13 -15.72 -6.99
N ARG A 318 -5.98 -16.25 -7.87
CA ARG A 318 -5.64 -17.42 -8.71
C ARG A 318 -4.53 -17.09 -9.70
N VAL A 319 -4.62 -15.94 -10.37
CA VAL A 319 -3.56 -15.47 -11.28
C VAL A 319 -2.28 -15.27 -10.49
N GLY A 320 -2.34 -14.62 -9.32
CA GLY A 320 -1.18 -14.44 -8.43
C GLY A 320 -0.54 -15.77 -8.00
N MET A 321 -1.33 -16.76 -7.59
CA MET A 321 -0.83 -18.09 -7.25
C MET A 321 -0.13 -18.77 -8.43
N GLN A 322 -0.71 -18.74 -9.63
CA GLN A 322 -0.10 -19.33 -10.83
C GLN A 322 1.24 -18.68 -11.16
N ASN A 323 1.27 -17.36 -11.06
CA ASN A 323 2.42 -16.50 -11.28
C ASN A 323 3.58 -16.76 -10.32
N LEU A 324 3.29 -17.11 -9.07
CA LEU A 324 4.28 -17.35 -8.03
C LEU A 324 4.81 -18.78 -8.02
N LYS A 325 4.12 -19.72 -8.67
CA LYS A 325 4.43 -21.16 -8.64
C LYS A 325 5.87 -21.49 -9.05
N SER A 326 6.47 -20.69 -9.93
CA SER A 326 7.83 -20.89 -10.43
C SER A 326 8.92 -20.27 -9.55
N ILE A 327 8.57 -19.39 -8.61
CA ILE A 327 9.55 -18.62 -7.83
C ILE A 327 9.44 -18.81 -6.32
N SER A 328 8.30 -19.26 -5.80
CA SER A 328 8.07 -19.36 -4.35
C SER A 328 7.51 -20.72 -3.93
N ASN A 329 7.98 -21.21 -2.79
CA ASN A 329 7.44 -22.36 -2.07
C ASN A 329 6.65 -21.95 -0.80
N ARG A 330 6.38 -20.65 -0.61
CA ARG A 330 5.60 -20.16 0.53
C ARG A 330 4.16 -20.63 0.48
N THR A 331 3.48 -20.48 1.62
CA THR A 331 2.02 -20.56 1.74
C THR A 331 1.37 -19.81 0.58
N SER A 332 0.46 -20.48 -0.13
CA SER A 332 -0.20 -19.88 -1.28
C SER A 332 -0.92 -18.59 -0.88
N VAL A 333 -0.89 -17.59 -1.77
CA VAL A 333 -1.59 -16.32 -1.59
C VAL A 333 -3.11 -16.49 -1.47
N MET A 334 -3.64 -17.67 -1.79
CA MET A 334 -5.05 -18.02 -1.60
C MET A 334 -5.38 -18.55 -0.19
N GLU A 335 -4.38 -18.96 0.58
CA GLU A 335 -4.61 -19.60 1.88
C GLU A 335 -5.06 -18.59 2.94
N LYS A 336 -5.83 -19.08 3.91
CA LYS A 336 -6.26 -18.30 5.09
C LYS A 336 -5.10 -17.95 6.00
N THR A 337 -4.17 -18.89 6.13
CA THR A 337 -2.95 -18.80 6.95
C THR A 337 -1.83 -18.04 6.26
N TRP A 338 -2.11 -17.37 5.13
CA TRP A 338 -1.15 -16.46 4.53
C TRP A 338 -0.98 -15.22 5.43
N PHE A 339 0.28 -14.85 5.67
CA PHE A 339 0.72 -13.67 6.41
C PHE A 339 1.84 -12.97 5.62
N PRO A 340 1.87 -11.62 5.62
CA PRO A 340 2.92 -10.88 4.96
C PRO A 340 4.27 -11.12 5.65
N ASP A 341 5.35 -11.19 4.88
CA ASP A 341 6.71 -11.11 5.44
C ASP A 341 7.15 -9.65 5.51
N MET A 342 7.03 -9.06 6.69
CA MET A 342 7.42 -7.67 6.97
C MET A 342 8.91 -7.50 7.29
N SER A 343 9.67 -8.59 7.33
CA SER A 343 11.14 -8.56 7.45
C SER A 343 11.84 -8.34 6.10
N SER A 344 11.11 -8.55 4.99
CA SER A 344 11.70 -8.49 3.65
C SER A 344 11.98 -7.08 3.13
N HIS A 345 11.24 -6.07 3.58
CA HIS A 345 11.29 -4.70 3.05
C HIS A 345 10.73 -3.67 4.04
N VAL A 346 11.00 -2.39 3.78
CA VAL A 346 10.31 -1.25 4.40
C VAL A 346 9.36 -0.63 3.38
N VAL A 347 8.12 -0.37 3.78
CA VAL A 347 7.12 0.34 2.96
C VAL A 347 6.95 1.76 3.45
N LEU A 348 6.97 2.74 2.54
CA LEU A 348 6.47 4.09 2.75
C LEU A 348 5.20 4.26 1.92
N ALA A 349 4.06 4.53 2.55
CA ALA A 349 2.80 4.72 1.83
C ALA A 349 2.23 6.14 2.05
N ALA A 350 1.51 6.63 1.05
CA ALA A 350 1.03 8.00 0.99
C ALA A 350 -0.02 8.36 2.04
N CYS A 351 -0.79 7.38 2.51
CA CYS A 351 -1.88 7.56 3.44
C CYS A 351 -2.10 6.30 4.29
N ARG A 352 -2.88 6.42 5.37
CA ARG A 352 -3.35 5.25 6.12
C ARG A 352 -4.32 4.40 5.32
N GLU A 353 -4.57 3.20 5.82
CA GLU A 353 -5.41 2.15 5.23
C GLU A 353 -6.89 2.52 5.05
N PHE A 354 -7.34 3.60 5.70
CA PHE A 354 -8.70 4.15 5.61
C PHE A 354 -8.73 5.58 5.05
N GLU A 355 -7.58 6.12 4.65
CA GLU A 355 -7.45 7.43 4.02
C GLU A 355 -7.22 7.29 2.50
N SER A 356 -7.10 8.42 1.79
CA SER A 356 -6.86 8.46 0.35
C SER A 356 -5.70 9.38 -0.03
N ALA A 357 -4.85 8.88 -0.93
CA ALA A 357 -3.83 9.65 -1.64
C ALA A 357 -4.45 10.50 -2.77
N ARG A 358 -3.95 11.72 -2.96
CA ARG A 358 -4.53 12.68 -3.91
C ARG A 358 -3.49 13.35 -4.81
N GLU A 359 -3.94 13.72 -6.00
CA GLU A 359 -3.22 14.62 -6.89
C GLU A 359 -3.51 16.08 -6.54
N TYR A 360 -2.45 16.89 -6.57
CA TYR A 360 -2.52 18.33 -6.42
C TYR A 360 -1.78 19.01 -7.57
N GLU A 361 -2.25 20.18 -7.97
CA GLU A 361 -1.63 20.98 -9.03
C GLU A 361 -0.62 21.94 -8.38
N PHE A 362 0.65 21.57 -8.42
CA PHE A 362 1.75 22.41 -7.94
C PHE A 362 2.25 23.33 -9.06
N ARG A 363 3.18 24.24 -8.73
CA ARG A 363 3.90 25.03 -9.73
C ARG A 363 4.74 24.10 -10.59
N GLY A 364 4.25 23.75 -11.79
CA GLY A 364 4.93 22.87 -12.74
C GLY A 364 4.10 21.69 -13.22
N GLY A 365 2.94 21.42 -12.61
CA GLY A 365 2.04 20.36 -13.06
C GLY A 365 1.32 19.64 -11.92
N PHE A 366 0.66 18.53 -12.26
CA PHE A 366 0.03 17.66 -11.28
C PHE A 366 1.07 16.72 -10.68
N ASN A 367 1.08 16.57 -9.36
CA ASN A 367 1.86 15.58 -8.62
C ASN A 367 1.05 15.01 -7.46
N GLY A 368 1.48 13.88 -6.94
CA GLY A 368 0.99 13.31 -5.69
C GLY A 368 1.44 14.16 -4.52
N ILE A 369 0.53 14.45 -3.59
CA ILE A 369 0.87 15.24 -2.40
C ILE A 369 2.00 14.56 -1.61
N PHE A 370 1.95 13.22 -1.52
CA PHE A 370 2.97 12.44 -0.83
C PHE A 370 4.31 12.49 -1.56
N THR A 371 4.36 12.19 -2.86
CA THR A 371 5.62 12.19 -3.62
C THR A 371 6.27 13.57 -3.61
N HIS A 372 5.50 14.64 -3.81
CA HIS A 372 6.01 16.00 -3.74
C HIS A 372 6.59 16.32 -2.36
N SER A 373 5.89 15.95 -1.29
CA SER A 373 6.35 16.15 0.09
C SER A 373 7.59 15.32 0.41
N LEU A 374 7.61 14.05 0.02
CA LEU A 374 8.71 13.12 0.27
C LEU A 374 9.99 13.59 -0.43
N VAL A 375 9.92 13.90 -1.72
CA VAL A 375 11.09 14.40 -2.47
C VAL A 375 11.54 15.76 -1.94
N GLY A 376 10.60 16.62 -1.53
CA GLY A 376 10.91 17.85 -0.82
C GLY A 376 11.69 17.61 0.47
N ALA A 377 11.27 16.66 1.31
CA ALA A 377 11.96 16.28 2.55
C ALA A 377 13.36 15.71 2.29
N LEU A 378 13.48 14.85 1.28
CA LEU A 378 14.74 14.24 0.88
C LEU A 378 15.75 15.29 0.37
N ARG A 379 15.26 16.43 -0.14
CA ARG A 379 16.07 17.56 -0.62
C ARG A 379 16.27 18.68 0.42
N SER A 380 15.44 18.78 1.45
CA SER A 380 15.41 19.92 2.38
C SER A 380 16.53 19.92 3.43
N GLY A 381 17.46 18.96 3.37
CA GLY A 381 18.54 18.81 4.35
C GLY A 381 18.10 18.13 5.66
N LEU A 382 16.87 17.61 5.73
CA LEU A 382 16.38 16.76 6.83
C LEU A 382 17.08 15.40 6.89
N CYS A 383 17.63 14.96 5.76
CA CYS A 383 18.42 13.73 5.69
C CYS A 383 19.72 13.94 6.46
N THR A 384 19.76 13.48 7.72
CA THR A 384 20.99 13.27 8.50
C THR A 384 21.48 11.82 8.34
N LYS A 385 22.73 11.51 8.72
CA LYS A 385 23.27 10.13 8.69
C LYS A 385 22.52 9.18 9.64
N GLU A 386 21.85 9.75 10.63
CA GLU A 386 21.07 9.07 11.66
C GLU A 386 19.58 9.00 11.31
N LEU A 387 19.15 9.65 10.22
CA LEU A 387 17.75 9.65 9.82
C LEU A 387 17.30 8.23 9.52
N THR A 388 16.22 7.81 10.18
CA THR A 388 15.59 6.51 9.95
C THR A 388 14.39 6.66 9.02
N TYR A 389 13.91 5.57 8.43
CA TYR A 389 12.66 5.61 7.64
C TYR A 389 11.49 6.13 8.47
N ALA A 390 11.38 5.69 9.73
CA ALA A 390 10.35 6.15 10.66
C ALA A 390 10.44 7.66 10.93
N ASN A 391 11.65 8.18 11.16
CA ASN A 391 11.84 9.62 11.41
C ASN A 391 11.61 10.46 10.15
N LEU A 392 11.95 9.95 8.96
CA LEU A 392 11.64 10.60 7.69
C LEU A 392 10.14 10.80 7.55
N VAL A 393 9.35 9.73 7.70
CA VAL A 393 7.89 9.79 7.57
C VAL A 393 7.26 10.64 8.66
N LYS A 394 7.72 10.54 9.90
CA LYS A 394 7.26 11.40 11.00
C LYS A 394 7.52 12.88 10.75
N GLY A 395 8.59 13.21 10.02
CA GLY A 395 8.94 14.57 9.63
C GLY A 395 8.15 15.12 8.44
N LEU A 396 7.37 14.30 7.73
CA LEU A 396 6.54 14.76 6.60
C LEU A 396 5.34 15.59 7.11
N PRO A 397 4.93 16.64 6.38
CA PRO A 397 3.76 17.43 6.69
C PRO A 397 2.52 16.53 6.75
N ARG A 398 1.81 16.61 7.87
CA ARG A 398 0.55 15.87 8.05
C ARG A 398 -0.57 16.66 7.38
N GLN A 399 -1.10 16.11 6.30
CA GLN A 399 -2.27 16.69 5.65
C GLN A 399 -3.53 16.17 6.34
N ARG A 400 -4.55 17.03 6.47
CA ARG A 400 -5.78 16.73 7.22
C ARG A 400 -6.46 15.40 6.83
N MET A 401 -6.29 14.93 5.61
CA MET A 401 -6.96 13.75 5.04
C MET A 401 -5.98 12.77 4.35
N GLN A 402 -4.68 12.95 4.56
CA GLN A 402 -3.63 12.15 3.94
C GLN A 402 -2.40 12.15 4.88
N THR A 403 -2.25 11.07 5.62
CA THR A 403 -1.20 10.88 6.63
C THR A 403 -0.21 9.83 6.13
N PRO A 404 1.01 10.19 5.74
CA PRO A 404 2.02 9.23 5.32
C PRO A 404 2.31 8.19 6.41
N VAL A 405 2.54 6.94 5.99
CA VAL A 405 2.82 5.81 6.89
C VAL A 405 4.11 5.11 6.49
N VAL A 406 4.71 4.45 7.49
CA VAL A 406 5.89 3.59 7.34
C VAL A 406 5.61 2.27 8.03
N ALA A 407 5.96 1.17 7.39
CA ALA A 407 5.77 -0.17 7.92
C ALA A 407 6.95 -1.09 7.55
N GLY A 408 7.12 -2.17 8.32
CA GLY A 408 8.18 -3.18 8.14
C GLY A 408 9.12 -3.26 9.34
N ASP A 409 9.68 -4.44 9.57
CA ASP A 409 10.51 -4.73 10.76
C ASP A 409 11.77 -3.84 10.83
N PHE A 410 12.20 -3.33 9.68
CA PHE A 410 13.36 -2.46 9.53
C PHE A 410 13.00 -0.97 9.39
N MET A 411 11.77 -0.53 9.74
CA MET A 411 11.37 0.87 9.65
C MET A 411 12.22 1.83 10.51
N ARG A 412 12.87 1.32 11.57
CA ARG A 412 13.80 2.09 12.41
C ARG A 412 15.26 2.02 11.92
N ALA A 413 15.54 1.31 10.83
CA ALA A 413 16.84 1.32 10.19
C ALA A 413 17.12 2.72 9.60
N ARG A 414 18.41 3.03 9.43
CA ARG A 414 18.85 4.25 8.74
C ARG A 414 18.33 4.27 7.32
N LEU A 415 17.93 5.44 6.86
CA LEU A 415 17.46 5.67 5.50
C LEU A 415 18.53 5.16 4.52
N TRP A 416 18.10 4.38 3.53
CA TRP A 416 18.98 3.72 2.56
C TRP A 416 19.97 2.71 3.15
N TYR A 417 19.66 2.17 4.34
CA TYR A 417 20.43 1.14 5.04
C TYR A 417 21.90 1.51 5.23
N GLN A 418 22.16 2.80 5.46
CA GLN A 418 23.51 3.33 5.65
C GLN A 418 24.21 2.62 6.82
N THR A 419 25.46 2.17 6.58
CA THR A 419 26.32 1.65 7.64
C THR A 419 26.89 2.79 8.49
N THR A 420 27.15 2.50 9.76
CA THR A 420 27.74 3.43 10.75
C THR A 420 29.08 3.97 10.35
#